data_AF-A0A927Z6C0-F1
#
_entry.id   AF-A0A927Z6C0-F1
#
_cell.length_a   1.000
_cell.length_b   1.000
_cell.length_c   1.000
_cell.angle_alpha   90.00
_cell.angle_beta   90.00
_cell.angle_gamma   90.00
#
_symmetry.space_group_name_H-M   'P 1'
#
loop_
_entity.id
_entity.type
_entity.pdbx_description
1 polymer ?
#
loop_
_entity_poly.entity_id
_entity_poly.type
_entity_poly.pdbx_seq_one_letter_code
_entity_poly.pdbx_strand_id
1 'polypeptide(L)'
;MNSEEIQALFCCKLYRECVQFKEEQLKSSKEEIFGSAYKIDTVINIYEMLIEMSQKLEAEVMKDLLFYPDLLACFYEYWLKVEDSQYAELSDFLKRTIREVIRQKEVKAA
;
A
#
# COMPACT_ATOMS: atom_id res chain seq x y z
N MET A 1 28.65 -3.92 -13.01
CA MET A 1 28.18 -3.52 -11.68
C MET A 1 28.17 -4.75 -10.78
N ASN A 2 28.71 -4.64 -9.58
CA ASN A 2 28.61 -5.71 -8.58
C ASN A 2 27.20 -5.70 -7.94
N SER A 3 26.89 -6.73 -7.13
CA SER A 3 25.57 -6.87 -6.50
C SER A 3 25.23 -5.72 -5.54
N GLU A 4 26.23 -5.21 -4.82
CA GLU A 4 26.06 -4.12 -3.85
C GLU A 4 25.74 -2.79 -4.55
N GLU A 5 26.41 -2.49 -5.67
CA GLU A 5 26.14 -1.32 -6.52
C GLU A 5 24.72 -1.37 -7.10
N ILE A 6 24.28 -2.55 -7.55
CA ILE A 6 22.92 -2.74 -8.08
C ILE A 6 21.89 -2.47 -6.99
N GLN A 7 22.10 -3.05 -5.80
CA GLN A 7 21.21 -2.85 -4.66
C GLN A 7 21.15 -1.37 -4.26
N ALA A 8 22.31 -0.70 -4.17
CA ALA A 8 22.37 0.71 -3.82
C ALA A 8 21.61 1.57 -4.84
N LEU A 9 21.80 1.35 -6.14
CA LEU A 9 21.06 2.07 -7.18
C LEU A 9 19.56 1.78 -7.13
N PHE A 10 19.17 0.54 -6.88
CA PHE A 10 17.77 0.16 -6.73
C PHE A 10 17.11 0.87 -5.55
N CYS A 11 17.76 0.87 -4.37
CA CYS A 11 17.30 1.61 -3.20
C CYS A 11 17.23 3.12 -3.47
N CYS A 12 18.22 3.70 -4.16
CA CYS A 12 18.20 5.12 -4.54
C CYS A 12 17.02 5.45 -5.46
N LYS A 13 16.69 4.58 -6.42
CA LYS A 13 15.51 4.73 -7.27
C LYS A 13 14.22 4.72 -6.46
N LEU A 14 14.04 3.72 -5.59
CA LEU A 14 12.85 3.60 -4.73
C LEU A 14 12.68 4.83 -3.83
N TYR A 15 13.77 5.30 -3.24
CA TYR A 15 13.78 6.50 -2.42
C TYR A 15 13.34 7.73 -3.22
N ARG A 16 13.90 7.91 -4.43
CA ARG A 16 13.54 9.02 -5.31
C ARG A 16 12.05 9.02 -5.68
N GLU A 17 11.51 7.87 -6.07
CA GLU A 17 10.09 7.71 -6.38
C GLU A 17 9.21 8.02 -5.16
N CYS A 18 9.58 7.54 -3.98
CA CYS A 18 8.85 7.78 -2.73
C CYS A 18 8.85 9.27 -2.33
N VAL A 19 10.00 9.95 -2.45
CA VAL A 19 10.11 11.39 -2.19
C VAL A 19 9.27 12.19 -3.18
N GLN A 20 9.39 11.90 -4.48
CA GLN A 20 8.61 12.58 -5.51
C GLN A 20 7.11 12.41 -5.27
N PHE A 21 6.67 11.18 -4.98
CA PHE A 21 5.28 10.90 -4.62
C PHE A 21 4.83 11.73 -3.41
N LYS A 22 5.60 11.73 -2.31
CA LYS A 22 5.27 12.52 -1.11
C LYS A 22 5.17 14.02 -1.40
N GLU A 23 6.09 14.56 -2.17
CA GLU A 23 6.07 15.97 -2.58
C GLU A 23 4.84 16.33 -3.42
N GLU A 24 4.39 15.43 -4.29
CA GLU A 24 3.15 15.59 -5.05
C GLU A 24 1.91 15.58 -4.14
N GLN A 25 1.85 14.65 -3.18
CA GLN A 25 0.73 14.58 -2.23
C GLN A 25 0.66 15.84 -1.34
N LEU A 26 1.81 16.36 -0.89
CA LEU A 26 1.88 17.55 -0.03
C LEU A 26 1.46 18.86 -0.73
N LYS A 27 1.36 18.87 -2.06
CA LYS A 27 0.81 20.01 -2.83
C LYS A 27 -0.72 20.01 -2.91
N SER A 28 -1.37 18.93 -2.48
CA SER A 28 -2.82 18.77 -2.54
C SER A 28 -3.50 19.40 -1.32
N SER A 29 -4.80 19.67 -1.42
CA SER A 29 -5.64 20.13 -0.31
C SER A 29 -5.80 19.04 0.77
N LYS A 30 -6.30 19.43 1.95
CA LYS A 30 -6.51 18.49 3.06
C LYS A 30 -7.55 17.42 2.69
N GLU A 31 -8.58 17.82 1.97
CA GLU A 31 -9.67 16.95 1.50
C GLU A 31 -9.15 15.93 0.48
N GLU A 32 -8.29 16.36 -0.45
CA GLU A 32 -7.65 15.48 -1.44
C GLU A 32 -6.69 14.49 -0.78
N ILE A 33 -5.90 14.94 0.20
CA ILE A 33 -5.01 14.07 1.00
C ILE A 33 -5.84 13.05 1.77
N PHE A 34 -6.94 13.46 2.40
CA PHE A 34 -7.83 12.56 3.12
C PHE A 34 -8.43 11.50 2.19
N GLY A 35 -8.93 11.91 1.02
CA GLY A 35 -9.44 10.97 0.00
C GLY A 35 -8.36 10.02 -0.55
N SER A 36 -7.09 10.44 -0.54
CA SER A 36 -5.96 9.65 -1.01
C SER A 36 -5.24 8.88 0.11
N ALA A 37 -5.72 8.93 1.35
CA ALA A 37 -5.02 8.39 2.52
C ALA A 37 -4.62 6.91 2.35
N TYR A 38 -5.53 6.10 1.79
CA TYR A 38 -5.24 4.69 1.49
C TYR A 38 -4.10 4.53 0.48
N LYS A 39 -4.12 5.32 -0.61
CA LYS A 39 -3.04 5.31 -1.61
C LYS A 39 -1.71 5.73 -0.98
N ILE A 40 -1.73 6.79 -0.18
CA ILE A 40 -0.53 7.31 0.49
C ILE A 40 0.10 6.25 1.38
N ASP A 41 -0.69 5.65 2.27
CA ASP A 41 -0.23 4.61 3.18
C ASP A 41 0.28 3.39 2.41
N THR A 42 -0.49 2.90 1.44
CA THR A 42 -0.13 1.72 0.65
C THR A 42 1.16 1.91 -0.14
N VAL A 43 1.35 3.06 -0.80
CA VAL A 43 2.58 3.35 -1.56
C VAL A 43 3.79 3.43 -0.63
N ILE A 44 3.64 4.00 0.57
CA ILE A 44 4.72 4.03 1.57
C ILE A 44 5.07 2.61 2.02
N ASN A 45 4.07 1.77 2.31
CA ASN A 45 4.28 0.37 2.71
C ASN A 45 4.98 -0.43 1.59
N ILE A 46 4.58 -0.25 0.32
CA ILE A 46 5.25 -0.89 -0.83
C ILE A 46 6.73 -0.47 -0.87
N TYR A 47 7.03 0.81 -0.70
CA TYR A 47 8.40 1.31 -0.65
C TYR A 47 9.21 0.64 0.47
N GLU A 48 8.70 0.64 1.70
CA GLU A 48 9.40 0.08 2.87
C GLU A 48 9.65 -1.43 2.70
N MET A 49 8.64 -2.17 2.24
CA MET A 49 8.77 -3.61 1.97
C MET A 49 9.79 -3.89 0.85
N LEU A 50 9.81 -3.10 -0.22
CA LEU A 50 10.80 -3.27 -1.30
C LEU A 50 12.24 -2.98 -0.83
N ILE A 51 12.42 -2.01 0.07
CA ILE A 51 13.73 -1.75 0.70
C ILE A 51 14.19 -2.98 1.49
N GLU A 52 13.31 -3.59 2.29
CA GLU A 52 13.64 -4.81 3.04
C GLU A 52 13.92 -5.99 2.09
N MET A 53 13.09 -6.18 1.07
CA MET A 53 13.25 -7.25 0.08
C MET A 53 14.55 -7.12 -0.73
N SER A 54 15.04 -5.89 -0.95
CA SER A 54 16.30 -5.65 -1.69
C SER A 54 17.51 -6.38 -1.10
N GLN A 55 17.48 -6.68 0.21
CA GLN A 55 18.56 -7.41 0.89
C GLN A 55 18.66 -8.88 0.48
N LYS A 56 17.58 -9.43 -0.09
CA LYS A 56 17.46 -10.86 -0.45
C LYS A 56 17.17 -11.07 -1.92
N LEU A 57 16.84 -10.02 -2.67
CA LEU A 57 16.57 -10.10 -4.10
C LEU A 57 17.84 -10.40 -4.88
N GLU A 58 17.70 -11.19 -5.93
CA GLU A 58 18.79 -11.45 -6.86
C GLU A 58 19.16 -10.17 -7.61
N ALA A 59 20.45 -9.99 -7.86
CA ALA A 59 20.97 -8.81 -8.54
C ALA A 59 20.34 -8.60 -9.94
N GLU A 60 20.01 -9.68 -10.65
CA GLU A 60 19.40 -9.58 -11.98
C GLU A 60 17.96 -9.06 -11.90
N VAL A 61 17.17 -9.55 -10.95
CA VAL A 61 15.81 -9.04 -10.70
C VAL A 61 15.85 -7.55 -10.34
N MET A 62 16.79 -7.13 -9.50
CA MET A 62 16.94 -5.71 -9.15
C MET A 62 17.32 -4.85 -10.35
N LYS A 63 18.14 -5.34 -11.29
CA LYS A 63 18.43 -4.61 -12.53
C LYS A 63 17.17 -4.43 -13.38
N ASP A 64 16.39 -5.48 -13.57
CA ASP A 64 15.16 -5.39 -14.36
C ASP A 64 14.19 -4.35 -13.76
N LEU A 65 14.03 -4.38 -12.44
CA LEU A 65 13.21 -3.41 -11.71
C LEU A 65 13.81 -1.99 -11.72
N LEU A 66 15.13 -1.83 -11.81
CA LEU A 66 15.79 -0.52 -11.89
C LEU A 66 15.38 0.25 -13.15
N PHE A 67 15.20 -0.45 -14.28
CA PHE A 67 14.79 0.14 -15.55
C PHE A 67 13.27 0.30 -15.69
N TYR A 68 12.49 -0.27 -14.77
CA TYR A 68 11.04 -0.17 -14.79
C TYR A 68 10.58 1.22 -14.31
N PRO A 69 9.80 1.99 -15.10
CA PRO A 69 9.37 3.33 -14.72
C PRO A 69 8.28 3.29 -13.63
N ASP A 70 8.30 4.29 -12.73
CA ASP A 70 7.26 4.54 -11.71
C ASP A 70 6.83 3.29 -10.94
N LEU A 71 7.81 2.51 -10.49
CA LEU A 71 7.63 1.17 -9.94
C LEU A 71 6.65 1.15 -8.76
N LEU A 72 6.77 2.11 -7.84
CA LEU A 72 5.87 2.20 -6.68
C LEU A 72 4.41 2.43 -7.07
N ALA A 73 4.17 3.28 -8.08
CA ALA A 73 2.83 3.57 -8.57
C ALA A 73 2.26 2.35 -9.31
N CYS A 74 3.05 1.69 -10.15
CA CYS A 74 2.63 0.47 -10.84
C CYS A 74 2.27 -0.66 -9.87
N PHE A 75 3.06 -0.85 -8.81
CA PHE A 75 2.78 -1.89 -7.82
C PHE A 75 1.52 -1.59 -7.02
N TYR A 76 1.25 -0.31 -6.72
CA TYR A 76 -0.03 0.10 -6.14
C TYR A 76 -1.21 -0.23 -7.06
N GLU A 77 -1.11 0.05 -8.37
CA GLU A 77 -2.16 -0.31 -9.33
C GLU A 77 -2.39 -1.81 -9.46
N TYR A 78 -1.33 -2.61 -9.34
CA TYR A 78 -1.44 -4.08 -9.32
C TYR A 78 -2.08 -4.55 -8.03
N TRP A 79 -1.71 -3.96 -6.90
CA TRP A 79 -2.31 -4.25 -5.60
C TRP A 79 -3.82 -3.98 -5.60
N LEU A 80 -4.29 -2.89 -6.21
CA LEU A 80 -5.73 -2.59 -6.31
C LEU A 80 -6.56 -3.63 -7.07
N LYS A 81 -5.92 -4.51 -7.85
CA LYS A 81 -6.59 -5.59 -8.59
C LYS A 81 -6.66 -6.89 -7.78
N VAL A 82 -5.97 -6.96 -6.65
CA VAL A 82 -6.03 -8.10 -5.73
C VAL A 82 -7.37 -8.05 -5.01
N GLU A 83 -8.08 -9.18 -5.02
CA GLU A 83 -9.38 -9.28 -4.36
C GLU A 83 -9.22 -9.11 -2.84
N ASP A 84 -9.95 -8.17 -2.26
CA ASP A 84 -9.87 -7.87 -0.84
C ASP A 84 -10.82 -8.75 -0.02
N SER A 85 -10.27 -9.65 0.79
CA SER A 85 -11.05 -10.42 1.75
C SER A 85 -11.54 -9.57 2.92
N GLN A 86 -10.87 -8.46 3.23
CA GLN A 86 -11.17 -7.60 4.37
C GLN A 86 -12.56 -6.96 4.25
N TYR A 87 -12.93 -6.48 3.05
CA TYR A 87 -14.27 -5.90 2.84
C TYR A 87 -15.38 -6.94 3.07
N ALA A 88 -15.21 -8.16 2.57
CA ALA A 88 -16.17 -9.24 2.77
C ALA A 88 -16.29 -9.61 4.26
N GLU A 89 -15.16 -9.76 4.95
CA GLU A 89 -15.10 -10.06 6.38
C GLU A 89 -15.75 -8.95 7.22
N LEU A 90 -15.46 -7.68 6.92
CA LEU A 90 -16.04 -6.53 7.61
C LEU A 90 -17.56 -6.44 7.38
N SER A 91 -18.00 -6.65 6.13
CA SER A 91 -19.43 -6.68 5.80
C SER A 91 -20.16 -7.74 6.61
N ASP A 92 -19.60 -8.94 6.71
CA ASP A 92 -20.21 -10.04 7.46
C ASP A 92 -20.18 -9.80 8.98
N PHE A 93 -19.10 -9.22 9.49
CA PHE A 93 -19.04 -8.76 10.89
C PHE A 93 -20.15 -7.74 11.18
N LEU A 94 -20.29 -6.70 10.35
CA LEU A 94 -21.33 -5.69 10.52
C LEU A 94 -22.74 -6.28 10.50
N LYS A 95 -23.04 -7.19 9.56
CA LYS A 95 -24.33 -7.89 9.51
C LYS A 95 -24.63 -8.69 10.78
N ARG A 96 -23.62 -9.32 11.38
CA ARG A 96 -23.76 -10.08 12.63
C ARG A 96 -24.02 -9.13 13.81
N THR A 97 -23.19 -8.11 13.94
CA THR A 97 -23.27 -7.12 15.03
C THR A 97 -24.60 -6.36 15.02
N ILE A 98 -25.08 -5.93 13.85
CA ILE A 98 -26.38 -5.25 13.73
C ILE A 98 -27.52 -6.14 14.24
N ARG A 99 -27.53 -7.43 13.86
CA ARG A 99 -28.54 -8.39 14.32
C ARG A 99 -28.52 -8.56 15.83
N GLU A 100 -27.33 -8.61 16.43
CA GLU A 100 -27.18 -8.75 17.87
C GLU A 100 -27.65 -7.50 18.63
N VAL A 101 -27.30 -6.30 18.13
CA VAL A 101 -27.75 -5.03 18.72
C VAL A 101 -29.27 -4.90 18.70
N ILE A 102 -29.94 -5.30 17.61
CA ILE A 102 -31.41 -5.29 17.51
C ILE A 102 -32.02 -6.27 18.52
N ARG A 103 -31.53 -7.51 18.57
CA ARG A 103 -32.01 -8.52 19.52
C ARG A 103 -31.89 -8.08 20.97
N GLN A 104 -30.79 -7.43 21.34
CA GLN A 104 -30.59 -6.91 22.69
C GLN A 104 -31.57 -5.77 23.06
N LYS A 105 -32.01 -4.97 22.08
CA LYS A 105 -33.04 -3.95 22.31
C LYS A 105 -34.42 -4.57 22.56
N GLU A 106 -34.79 -5.61 21.81
CA GLU A 106 -36.07 -6.31 21.97
C GLU A 106 -36.18 -7.00 23.34
N VAL A 107 -35.11 -7.65 23.80
CA VAL A 107 -35.06 -8.33 25.12
C VAL A 107 -35.12 -7.33 26.28
N LYS A 108 -34.62 -6.09 26.11
CA LYS A 108 -34.71 -5.04 27.14
C LYS A 108 -36.05 -4.28 27.15
N ALA A 109 -36.85 -4.42 26.09
CA ALA A 109 -38.15 -3.78 25.96
C ALA A 109 -39.33 -4.69 26.37
N ALA A 110 -39.05 -5.97 26.63
CA ALA A 110 -39.99 -6.98 27.13
C ALA A 110 -39.78 -7.20 28.64
#